data_AF-A0A3D3DF91-F1
#
_entry.id   AF-A0A3D3DF91-F1
#
_cell.length_a   1.000
_cell.length_b   1.000
_cell.length_c   1.000
_cell.angle_alpha   90.00
_cell.angle_beta   90.00
_cell.angle_gamma   90.00
#
_symmetry.space_group_name_H-M   'P 1'
#
loop_
_entity.id
_entity.type
_entity.pdbx_description
1 polymer ?
#
loop_
_entity_poly.entity_id
_entity_poly.type
_entity_poly.pdbx_seq_one_letter_code
_entity_poly.pdbx_strand_id
1 'polypeptide(L)'
;FRLWIAELARLAAARPGTGACALATAMKLWLWTLEYLQKATDADGAKLYHKSRQGVTFPLADALCWLLAARQFILDVRELEEKGPANPALADGLPGFVNFFADLCQVQSARAAGEVGRICADLVYGFNRHPAWDSASRAACYSAAELESLEGIIPGIDSSARACADVTEAGEAHPRKAGPCPRADGLETFTRLRAKLDGCLTGSRLAKDRAAEALTKVMIPEALDYPG
;
A
#
# COMPACT_ATOMS: atom_id res chain seq x y z
N PHE A 1 2.64 -13.13 -12.18
CA PHE A 1 2.62 -11.85 -11.44
C PHE A 1 3.19 -10.66 -12.22
N ARG A 2 4.46 -10.67 -12.68
CA ARG A 2 5.05 -9.53 -13.44
C ARG A 2 4.25 -9.13 -14.69
N LEU A 3 3.74 -10.10 -15.44
CA LEU A 3 2.87 -9.84 -16.60
C LEU A 3 1.59 -9.09 -16.22
N TRP A 4 0.91 -9.52 -15.15
CA TRP A 4 -0.31 -8.86 -14.65
C TRP A 4 -0.06 -7.44 -14.16
N ILE A 5 1.09 -7.19 -13.54
CA ILE A 5 1.52 -5.84 -13.15
C ILE A 5 1.65 -4.95 -14.39
N ALA A 6 2.27 -5.45 -15.46
CA ALA A 6 2.43 -4.71 -16.71
C ALA A 6 1.07 -4.45 -17.40
N GLU A 7 0.18 -5.43 -17.38
CA GLU A 7 -1.18 -5.32 -17.90
C GLU A 7 -2.00 -4.25 -17.16
N LEU A 8 -2.01 -4.27 -15.83
CA LEU A 8 -2.67 -3.25 -15.00
C LEU A 8 -2.08 -1.86 -15.21
N ALA A 9 -0.76 -1.76 -15.42
CA ALA A 9 -0.12 -0.48 -15.74
C ALA A 9 -0.57 0.07 -17.10
N ARG A 10 -0.69 -0.79 -18.13
CA ARG A 10 -1.26 -0.40 -19.42
C ARG A 10 -2.72 0.01 -19.29
N LEU A 11 -3.49 -0.72 -18.48
CA LEU A 11 -4.89 -0.36 -18.20
C LEU A 11 -4.99 1.01 -17.57
N ALA A 12 -4.20 1.26 -16.53
CA ALA A 12 -4.22 2.55 -15.83
C ALA A 12 -3.86 3.72 -16.75
N ALA A 13 -2.98 3.51 -17.73
CA ALA A 13 -2.63 4.51 -18.73
C ALA A 13 -3.77 4.77 -19.73
N ALA A 14 -4.47 3.73 -20.16
CA ALA A 14 -5.58 3.85 -21.11
C ALA A 14 -6.86 4.38 -20.44
N ARG A 15 -7.10 4.02 -19.18
CA ARG A 15 -8.33 4.31 -18.42
C ARG A 15 -7.99 4.71 -16.98
N PRO A 16 -7.68 5.99 -16.75
CA PRO A 16 -7.51 6.54 -15.41
C PRO A 16 -8.78 6.35 -14.57
N GLY A 17 -8.63 6.31 -13.24
CA GLY A 17 -9.78 6.19 -12.33
C GLY A 17 -10.32 4.77 -12.12
N THR A 18 -9.71 3.73 -12.68
CA THR A 18 -10.10 2.32 -12.45
C THR A 18 -9.50 1.70 -11.18
N GLY A 19 -8.56 2.39 -10.52
CA GLY A 19 -7.77 1.84 -9.41
C GLY A 19 -6.59 0.95 -9.83
N ALA A 20 -6.43 0.65 -11.12
CA ALA A 20 -5.41 -0.27 -11.63
C ALA A 20 -3.97 0.19 -11.32
N CYS A 21 -3.69 1.49 -11.24
CA CYS A 21 -2.37 2.00 -10.86
C CYS A 21 -2.00 1.65 -9.41
N ALA A 22 -2.95 1.86 -8.49
CA ALA A 22 -2.79 1.50 -7.08
C ALA A 22 -2.59 -0.01 -6.94
N LEU A 23 -3.42 -0.79 -7.62
CA LEU A 23 -3.33 -2.26 -7.60
C LEU A 23 -2.00 -2.76 -8.16
N ALA A 24 -1.55 -2.23 -9.30
CA ALA A 24 -0.26 -2.60 -9.89
C ALA A 24 0.92 -2.26 -8.96
N THR A 25 0.84 -1.13 -8.25
CA THR A 25 1.87 -0.72 -7.30
C THR A 25 1.84 -1.61 -6.04
N ALA A 26 0.66 -1.99 -5.55
CA ALA A 26 0.50 -2.93 -4.45
C ALA A 26 1.07 -4.32 -4.79
N MET A 27 0.82 -4.81 -6.02
CA MET A 27 1.39 -6.06 -6.51
C MET A 27 2.93 -6.01 -6.62
N LYS A 28 3.51 -4.86 -7.02
CA LYS A 28 4.97 -4.68 -7.02
C LYS A 28 5.53 -4.73 -5.60
N LEU A 29 4.89 -4.06 -4.65
CA LEU A 29 5.27 -4.09 -3.24
C LEU A 29 5.20 -5.52 -2.69
N TRP A 30 4.08 -6.22 -2.90
CA TRP A 30 3.90 -7.60 -2.47
C TRP A 30 4.96 -8.54 -3.05
N LEU A 31 5.27 -8.41 -4.35
CA LEU A 31 6.30 -9.24 -5.01
C LEU A 31 7.68 -8.99 -4.41
N TRP A 32 8.03 -7.72 -4.20
CA TRP A 32 9.29 -7.36 -3.55
C TRP A 32 9.35 -7.95 -2.14
N THR A 33 8.26 -7.84 -1.36
CA THR A 33 8.18 -8.38 -0.01
C THR A 33 8.37 -9.90 0.01
N LEU A 34 7.74 -10.64 -0.91
CA LEU A 34 7.95 -12.08 -1.04
C LEU A 34 9.43 -12.40 -1.32
N GLU A 35 10.06 -11.69 -2.26
CA GLU A 35 11.47 -11.90 -2.62
C GLU A 35 12.43 -11.59 -1.47
N TYR A 36 12.11 -10.61 -0.64
CA TYR A 36 12.82 -10.29 0.60
C TYR A 36 12.65 -11.40 1.64
N LEU A 37 11.42 -11.78 1.96
CA LEU A 37 11.10 -12.77 2.99
C LEU A 37 11.70 -14.15 2.69
N GLN A 38 11.84 -14.50 1.41
CA GLN A 38 12.50 -15.74 0.97
C GLN A 38 13.98 -15.85 1.37
N LYS A 39 14.64 -14.72 1.64
CA LYS A 39 16.08 -14.64 1.93
C LYS A 39 16.36 -14.18 3.36
N ALA A 40 15.47 -13.38 3.93
CA ALA A 40 15.64 -12.77 5.23
C ALA A 40 15.49 -13.76 6.41
N THR A 41 16.13 -13.39 7.52
CA THR A 41 15.98 -14.03 8.83
C THR A 41 15.41 -13.02 9.82
N ASP A 42 14.82 -13.49 10.91
CA ASP A 42 14.50 -12.63 12.05
C ASP A 42 15.74 -12.25 12.86
N ALA A 43 15.51 -11.47 13.92
CA ALA A 43 16.53 -11.02 14.85
C ALA A 43 17.31 -12.15 15.56
N ASP A 44 16.79 -13.37 15.58
CA ASP A 44 17.44 -14.54 16.21
C ASP A 44 18.05 -15.48 15.16
N GLY A 45 18.06 -15.07 13.88
CA GLY A 45 18.67 -15.80 12.77
C GLY A 45 17.78 -16.87 12.15
N ALA A 46 16.52 -17.01 12.57
CA ALA A 46 15.59 -17.98 11.99
C ALA A 46 14.99 -17.44 10.68
N LYS A 47 14.91 -18.30 9.65
CA LYS A 47 14.37 -17.93 8.33
C LYS A 47 12.92 -17.43 8.44
N LEU A 48 12.59 -16.37 7.70
CA LEU A 48 11.22 -15.83 7.69
C LEU A 48 10.26 -16.67 6.85
N TYR A 49 10.67 -17.08 5.65
CA TYR A 49 9.78 -17.80 4.73
C TYR A 49 10.06 -19.31 4.73
N HIS A 50 9.24 -20.08 5.45
CA HIS A 50 9.20 -21.54 5.36
C HIS A 50 7.84 -22.11 5.78
N LYS A 51 7.57 -23.37 5.41
CA LYS A 51 6.25 -24.04 5.53
C LYS A 51 5.61 -24.04 6.92
N SER A 52 6.40 -23.96 7.99
CA SER A 52 5.92 -23.99 9.38
C SER A 52 5.81 -22.62 10.04
N ARG A 53 6.20 -21.53 9.35
CA ARG A 53 6.10 -20.16 9.88
C ARG A 53 4.86 -19.46 9.34
N GLN A 54 3.70 -19.88 9.86
CA GLN A 54 2.40 -19.42 9.37
C GLN A 54 2.15 -17.93 9.63
N GLY A 55 2.80 -17.35 10.64
CA GLY A 55 2.80 -15.91 10.89
C GLY A 55 3.41 -15.08 9.75
N VAL A 56 4.12 -15.70 8.80
CA VAL A 56 4.60 -15.06 7.56
C VAL A 56 3.78 -15.50 6.37
N THR A 57 3.55 -16.81 6.21
CA THR A 57 2.91 -17.33 4.99
C THR A 57 1.43 -17.01 4.89
N PHE A 58 0.68 -16.97 6.01
CA PHE A 58 -0.76 -16.69 5.97
C PHE A 58 -1.05 -15.22 5.64
N PRO A 59 -0.46 -14.22 6.33
CA PRO A 59 -0.70 -12.82 5.96
C PRO A 59 -0.29 -12.50 4.51
N LEU A 60 0.80 -13.12 4.02
CA LEU A 60 1.23 -12.93 2.64
C LEU A 60 0.22 -13.54 1.64
N ALA A 61 -0.40 -14.67 1.98
CA ALA A 61 -1.47 -15.27 1.18
C ALA A 61 -2.76 -14.43 1.23
N ASP A 62 -3.15 -13.91 2.39
CA ASP A 62 -4.32 -13.03 2.53
C ASP A 62 -4.18 -11.77 1.67
N ALA A 63 -3.01 -11.14 1.74
CA ALA A 63 -2.67 -9.99 0.91
C ALA A 63 -2.77 -10.34 -0.60
N LEU A 64 -2.31 -11.53 -1.00
CA LEU A 64 -2.43 -11.99 -2.38
C LEU A 64 -3.89 -12.16 -2.79
N CYS A 65 -4.73 -12.77 -1.95
CA CYS A 65 -6.16 -12.97 -2.23
C CYS A 65 -6.87 -11.64 -2.51
N TRP A 66 -6.61 -10.60 -1.71
CA TRP A 66 -7.19 -9.27 -1.94
C TRP A 66 -6.72 -8.64 -3.26
N LEU A 67 -5.45 -8.79 -3.62
CA LEU A 67 -4.92 -8.31 -4.90
C LEU A 67 -5.58 -9.00 -6.08
N LEU A 68 -5.79 -10.32 -5.98
CA LEU A 68 -6.43 -11.11 -7.04
C LEU A 68 -7.91 -10.77 -7.18
N ALA A 69 -8.63 -10.63 -6.07
CA ALA A 69 -10.03 -10.24 -6.09
C ALA A 69 -10.23 -8.86 -6.73
N ALA A 70 -9.42 -7.87 -6.35
CA ALA A 70 -9.46 -6.53 -6.95
C ALA A 70 -9.10 -6.55 -8.44
N ARG A 71 -8.13 -7.39 -8.86
CA ARG A 71 -7.78 -7.56 -10.27
C ARG A 71 -8.95 -8.13 -11.06
N GLN A 72 -9.58 -9.19 -10.55
CA GLN A 72 -10.70 -9.81 -11.26
C GLN A 72 -11.86 -8.85 -11.37
N PHE A 73 -12.18 -8.10 -10.32
CA PHE A 73 -13.24 -7.11 -10.40
C PHE A 73 -12.98 -6.04 -11.49
N ILE A 74 -11.74 -5.55 -11.61
CA ILE A 74 -11.38 -4.65 -12.72
C ILE A 74 -11.63 -5.30 -14.08
N LEU A 75 -11.23 -6.56 -14.26
CA LEU A 75 -11.42 -7.28 -15.53
C LEU A 75 -12.90 -7.54 -15.82
N ASP A 76 -13.70 -7.85 -14.80
CA ASP A 76 -15.14 -8.08 -14.94
C ASP A 76 -15.87 -6.79 -15.39
N VAL A 77 -15.45 -5.62 -14.87
CA VAL A 77 -16.00 -4.33 -15.34
C VAL A 77 -15.61 -4.04 -16.79
N ARG A 78 -14.39 -4.41 -17.21
CA ARG A 78 -14.00 -4.29 -18.62
C ARG A 78 -14.81 -5.20 -19.53
N GLU A 79 -14.99 -6.44 -19.10
CA GLU A 79 -15.82 -7.40 -19.82
C GLU A 79 -17.26 -6.88 -19.95
N LEU A 80 -17.82 -6.34 -18.86
CA LEU A 80 -19.14 -5.69 -18.87
C LEU A 80 -19.20 -4.55 -19.87
N GLU A 81 -18.18 -3.70 -19.92
CA GLU A 81 -18.14 -2.58 -20.85
C GLU A 81 -17.97 -3.02 -22.31
N GLU A 82 -17.11 -4.01 -22.57
CA GLU A 82 -16.78 -4.47 -23.93
C GLU A 82 -17.90 -5.34 -24.52
N LYS A 83 -18.54 -6.19 -23.70
CA LYS A 83 -19.56 -7.16 -24.14
C LYS A 83 -20.99 -6.79 -23.74
N GLY A 84 -21.18 -5.90 -22.78
CA GLY A 84 -22.49 -5.41 -22.36
C GLY A 84 -23.37 -4.87 -23.49
N PRO A 85 -22.84 -4.15 -24.50
CA PRO A 85 -23.65 -3.64 -25.62
C PRO A 85 -24.31 -4.75 -26.46
N ALA A 86 -23.76 -5.96 -26.44
CA ALA A 86 -24.32 -7.12 -27.14
C ALA A 86 -25.47 -7.79 -26.37
N ASN A 87 -25.76 -7.36 -25.13
CA ASN A 87 -26.83 -7.89 -24.30
C ASN A 87 -28.02 -6.89 -24.24
N PRO A 88 -29.14 -7.16 -24.93
CA PRO A 88 -30.31 -6.27 -24.93
C PRO A 88 -30.87 -5.97 -23.54
N ALA A 89 -30.72 -6.88 -22.58
CA ALA A 89 -31.22 -6.69 -21.21
C ALA A 89 -30.48 -5.58 -20.43
N LEU A 90 -29.31 -5.14 -20.91
CA LEU A 90 -28.50 -4.10 -20.27
C LEU A 90 -28.63 -2.74 -20.96
N ALA A 91 -29.32 -2.64 -22.09
CA ALA A 91 -29.29 -1.46 -22.97
C ALA A 91 -29.58 -0.14 -22.25
N ASP A 92 -30.61 -0.11 -21.40
CA ASP A 92 -31.05 1.11 -20.72
C ASP A 92 -30.15 1.52 -19.54
N GLY A 93 -29.43 0.57 -18.93
CA GLY A 93 -28.69 0.77 -17.69
C GLY A 93 -27.16 0.67 -17.81
N LEU A 94 -26.65 0.16 -18.93
CA LEU A 94 -25.24 -0.20 -19.09
C LEU A 94 -24.26 0.93 -18.75
N PRO A 95 -24.44 2.18 -19.23
CA PRO A 95 -23.54 3.27 -18.86
C PRO A 95 -23.51 3.54 -17.35
N GLY A 96 -24.67 3.45 -16.69
CA GLY A 96 -24.78 3.62 -15.24
C GLY A 96 -24.06 2.51 -14.48
N PHE A 97 -24.24 1.25 -14.90
CA PHE A 97 -23.54 0.11 -14.29
C PHE A 97 -22.03 0.19 -14.46
N VAL A 98 -21.54 0.47 -15.68
CA VAL A 98 -20.10 0.60 -15.94
C VAL A 98 -19.49 1.71 -15.08
N ASN A 99 -20.12 2.88 -15.01
CA ASN A 99 -19.64 3.99 -14.18
C ASN A 99 -19.61 3.63 -12.69
N PHE A 100 -20.71 3.08 -12.17
CA PHE A 100 -20.78 2.67 -10.76
C PHE A 100 -19.74 1.61 -10.40
N PHE A 101 -19.60 0.57 -11.21
CA PHE A 101 -18.63 -0.49 -10.92
C PHE A 101 -17.18 -0.05 -11.16
N ALA A 102 -16.92 0.90 -12.07
CA ALA A 102 -15.60 1.50 -12.22
C ALA A 102 -15.19 2.30 -10.97
N ASP A 103 -16.11 3.11 -10.43
CA ASP A 103 -15.89 3.83 -9.17
C ASP A 103 -15.68 2.85 -8.01
N LEU A 104 -16.47 1.79 -7.94
CA LEU A 104 -16.31 0.74 -6.93
C LEU A 104 -14.97 -0.01 -7.10
N CYS A 105 -14.51 -0.26 -8.32
CA CYS A 105 -13.19 -0.83 -8.61
C CYS A 105 -12.08 0.05 -8.04
N GLN A 106 -12.18 1.37 -8.19
CA GLN A 106 -11.20 2.29 -7.63
C GLN A 106 -11.17 2.20 -6.10
N VAL A 107 -12.34 2.14 -5.46
CA VAL A 107 -12.45 2.00 -3.99
C VAL A 107 -11.87 0.68 -3.51
N GLN A 108 -12.23 -0.45 -4.14
CA GLN A 108 -11.74 -1.76 -3.71
C GLN A 108 -10.25 -1.93 -3.97
N SER A 109 -9.75 -1.42 -5.11
CA SER A 109 -8.31 -1.42 -5.40
C SER A 109 -7.52 -0.60 -4.39
N ALA A 110 -8.03 0.58 -4.00
CA ALA A 110 -7.41 1.42 -2.98
C ALA A 110 -7.41 0.74 -1.59
N ARG A 111 -8.51 0.09 -1.21
CA ARG A 111 -8.60 -0.66 0.05
C ARG A 111 -7.62 -1.84 0.08
N ALA A 112 -7.62 -2.66 -0.98
CA ALA A 112 -6.68 -3.78 -1.11
C ALA A 112 -5.23 -3.29 -1.07
N ALA A 113 -4.92 -2.22 -1.79
CA ALA A 113 -3.61 -1.57 -1.77
C ALA A 113 -3.17 -1.15 -0.36
N GLY A 114 -4.04 -0.47 0.39
CA GLY A 114 -3.74 -0.03 1.76
C GLY A 114 -3.44 -1.20 2.70
N GLU A 115 -4.27 -2.24 2.68
CA GLU A 115 -4.07 -3.42 3.52
C GLU A 115 -2.81 -4.22 3.14
N VAL A 116 -2.54 -4.37 1.84
CA VAL A 116 -1.29 -4.99 1.35
C VAL A 116 -0.09 -4.18 1.82
N GLY A 117 -0.16 -2.85 1.76
CA GLY A 117 0.86 -1.95 2.29
C GLY A 117 1.15 -2.20 3.76
N ARG A 118 0.08 -2.22 4.58
CA ARG A 118 0.16 -2.48 6.03
C ARG A 118 0.80 -3.84 6.32
N ILE A 119 0.29 -4.92 5.73
CA ILE A 119 0.80 -6.29 5.92
C ILE A 119 2.26 -6.38 5.48
N CYS A 120 2.62 -5.82 4.33
CA CYS A 120 3.99 -5.88 3.85
C CYS A 120 4.96 -5.15 4.80
N ALA A 121 4.58 -4.01 5.38
CA ALA A 121 5.44 -3.34 6.37
C ALA A 121 5.59 -4.17 7.64
N ASP A 122 4.49 -4.73 8.14
CA ASP A 122 4.52 -5.59 9.32
C ASP A 122 5.46 -6.79 9.13
N LEU A 123 5.41 -7.45 7.96
CA LEU A 123 6.30 -8.57 7.65
C LEU A 123 7.77 -8.16 7.44
N VAL A 124 8.03 -6.98 6.89
CA VAL A 124 9.41 -6.51 6.62
C VAL A 124 10.09 -6.03 7.90
N TYR A 125 9.37 -5.33 8.77
CA TYR A 125 9.94 -4.71 9.97
C TYR A 125 9.66 -5.47 11.26
N GLY A 126 8.54 -6.20 11.36
CA GLY A 126 8.03 -6.78 12.61
C GLY A 126 8.88 -7.92 13.18
N PHE A 127 9.81 -8.48 12.41
CA PHE A 127 10.75 -9.50 12.88
C PHE A 127 12.13 -8.94 13.27
N ASN A 128 12.32 -7.62 13.16
CA ASN A 128 13.53 -6.96 13.61
C ASN A 128 13.44 -6.69 15.12
N ARG A 129 14.58 -6.79 15.81
CA ARG A 129 14.66 -6.37 17.21
C ARG A 129 14.53 -4.85 17.27
N HIS A 130 13.71 -4.35 18.19
CA HIS A 130 13.64 -2.91 18.42
C HIS A 130 15.06 -2.41 18.78
N PRO A 131 15.58 -1.37 18.11
CA PRO A 131 16.88 -0.82 18.44
C PRO A 131 16.94 -0.36 19.90
N ALA A 132 18.09 -0.50 20.56
CA ALA A 132 18.33 0.04 21.89
C ALA A 132 19.34 1.18 21.81
N TRP A 133 19.34 2.08 22.79
CA TRP A 133 20.37 3.12 22.94
C TRP A 133 21.69 2.55 23.49
N ASP A 134 22.37 1.73 22.69
CA ASP A 134 23.75 1.31 22.94
C ASP A 134 24.76 2.40 22.53
N SER A 135 26.07 2.14 22.67
CA SER A 135 27.10 3.12 22.29
C SER A 135 27.13 3.40 20.78
N ALA A 136 26.92 2.37 19.95
CA ALA A 136 27.00 2.47 18.49
C ALA A 136 25.82 3.26 17.89
N SER A 137 24.61 3.02 18.39
CA SER A 137 23.39 3.71 17.98
C SER A 137 23.37 5.17 18.42
N ARG A 138 23.88 5.49 19.60
CA ARG A 138 24.03 6.89 20.05
C ARG A 138 25.00 7.66 19.17
N ALA A 139 26.12 7.05 18.77
CA ALA A 139 27.10 7.69 17.89
C ALA A 139 26.59 7.92 16.46
N ALA A 140 25.44 7.33 16.09
CA ALA A 140 24.84 7.50 14.78
C ALA A 140 23.81 8.62 14.68
N CYS A 141 23.36 9.15 15.83
CA CYS A 141 22.47 10.30 15.87
C CYS A 141 23.30 11.58 15.76
N TYR A 142 22.79 12.56 15.02
CA TYR A 142 23.35 13.91 15.08
C TYR A 142 23.00 14.56 16.43
N SER A 143 23.92 15.30 17.01
CA SER A 143 23.60 16.27 18.05
C SER A 143 23.15 17.60 17.44
N ALA A 144 22.34 18.37 18.17
CA ALA A 144 21.93 19.70 17.75
C ALA A 144 23.13 20.62 17.45
N ALA A 145 24.19 20.54 18.25
CA ALA A 145 25.42 21.32 18.05
C ALA A 145 26.18 20.91 16.79
N GLU A 146 26.23 19.62 16.45
CA GLU A 146 26.82 19.15 15.19
C GLU A 146 26.03 19.64 13.99
N LEU A 147 24.70 19.62 14.03
CA LEU A 147 23.85 20.13 12.94
C LEU A 147 24.01 21.64 12.75
N GLU A 148 24.08 22.41 13.84
CA GLU A 148 24.34 23.85 13.78
C GLU A 148 25.69 24.14 13.09
N SER A 149 26.73 23.36 13.43
CA SER A 149 28.03 23.47 12.75
C SER A 149 27.98 23.04 11.28
N LEU A 150 27.20 22.00 10.94
CA LEU A 150 27.11 21.46 9.59
C LEU A 150 26.23 22.31 8.68
N GLU A 151 25.28 23.07 9.21
CA GLU A 151 24.36 23.93 8.43
C GLU A 151 25.12 24.98 7.61
N GLY A 152 26.24 25.49 8.14
CA GLY A 152 27.13 26.40 7.40
C GLY A 152 27.87 25.76 6.21
N ILE A 153 27.94 24.42 6.15
CA ILE A 153 28.62 23.64 5.10
C ILE A 153 27.58 23.04 4.14
N ILE A 154 26.49 22.51 4.67
CA ILE A 154 25.41 21.84 3.95
C ILE A 154 24.10 22.52 4.36
N PRO A 155 23.70 23.59 3.64
CA PRO A 155 22.44 24.27 3.93
C PRO A 155 21.24 23.32 3.87
N GLY A 156 20.38 23.38 4.88
CA GLY A 156 19.18 22.57 5.06
C GLY A 156 19.40 21.23 5.76
N ILE A 157 20.65 20.90 6.15
CA ILE A 157 20.93 19.62 6.82
C ILE A 157 20.28 19.51 8.18
N ASP A 158 20.22 20.60 8.95
CA ASP A 158 19.57 20.58 10.27
C ASP A 158 18.09 20.21 10.13
N SER A 159 17.38 20.89 9.23
CA SER A 159 15.96 20.62 8.96
C SER A 159 15.71 19.20 8.43
N SER A 160 16.60 18.70 7.56
CA SER A 160 16.46 17.39 6.93
C SER A 160 16.76 16.26 7.93
N ALA A 161 17.80 16.40 8.73
CA ALA A 161 18.17 15.45 9.76
C ALA A 161 17.06 15.32 10.81
N ARG A 162 16.50 16.45 11.26
CA ARG A 162 15.36 16.48 12.20
C ARG A 162 14.08 15.86 11.62
N ALA A 163 13.88 15.95 10.31
CA ALA A 163 12.72 15.35 9.64
C ALA A 163 12.85 13.84 9.41
N CYS A 164 14.08 13.33 9.26
CA CYS A 164 14.33 11.96 8.79
C CYS A 164 15.07 11.06 9.78
N ALA A 165 15.64 11.62 10.86
CA ALA A 165 16.44 10.90 11.84
C ALA A 165 16.22 11.44 13.25
N ASP A 166 16.72 10.70 14.23
CA ASP A 166 16.76 11.15 15.62
C ASP A 166 17.92 12.12 15.83
N VAL A 167 17.62 13.25 16.48
CA VAL A 167 18.58 14.30 16.84
C VAL A 167 18.62 14.45 18.35
N THR A 168 19.82 14.42 18.92
CA THR A 168 20.04 14.59 20.36
C THR A 168 20.11 16.08 20.70
N GLU A 169 19.19 16.55 21.53
CA GLU A 169 19.15 17.95 21.97
C GLU A 169 20.18 18.24 23.07
N ALA A 170 20.45 19.54 23.29
CA ALA A 170 21.39 19.98 24.30
C ALA A 170 21.02 19.47 25.70
N GLY A 171 21.97 18.83 26.37
CA GLY A 171 21.78 18.28 27.72
C GLY A 171 21.07 16.93 27.77
N GLU A 172 20.70 16.35 26.62
CA GLU A 172 20.15 14.99 26.55
C GLU A 172 21.24 14.00 26.12
N ALA A 173 21.19 12.77 26.68
CA ALA A 173 22.08 11.69 26.25
C ALA A 173 21.58 10.98 24.98
N HIS A 174 20.27 11.02 24.75
CA HIS A 174 19.55 10.53 23.57
C HIS A 174 18.11 11.06 23.62
N PRO A 175 17.36 11.05 22.50
CA PRO A 175 15.95 11.41 22.48
C PRO A 175 15.07 10.56 23.42
N ARG A 176 13.95 11.14 23.87
CA ARG A 176 12.98 10.49 24.78
C ARG A 176 12.11 9.42 24.08
N LYS A 177 12.75 8.33 23.67
CA LYS A 177 12.16 7.13 23.04
C LYS A 177 12.98 5.90 23.42
N ALA A 178 12.43 4.70 23.25
CA ALA A 178 13.05 3.44 23.70
C ALA A 178 14.37 3.08 22.98
N GLY A 179 14.61 3.64 21.80
CA GLY A 179 15.81 3.44 20.98
C GLY A 179 15.70 4.27 19.69
N PRO A 180 16.73 4.30 18.84
CA PRO A 180 16.65 5.09 17.60
C PRO A 180 15.57 4.54 16.65
N CYS A 181 15.15 5.37 15.71
CA CYS A 181 14.36 4.92 14.56
C CYS A 181 15.13 3.80 13.84
N PRO A 182 14.49 2.68 13.51
CA PRO A 182 15.16 1.59 12.82
C PRO A 182 15.70 2.09 11.49
N ARG A 183 16.98 1.80 11.22
CA ARG A 183 17.58 2.11 9.94
C ARG A 183 16.92 1.29 8.84
N ALA A 184 16.74 1.91 7.69
CA ALA A 184 16.14 1.29 6.52
C ALA A 184 17.20 0.77 5.52
N ASP A 185 18.39 0.43 6.01
CA ASP A 185 19.52 0.01 5.17
C ASP A 185 19.11 -1.21 4.31
N GLY A 186 19.19 -1.08 2.98
CA GLY A 186 18.77 -2.12 2.03
C GLY A 186 17.26 -2.23 1.80
N LEU A 187 16.46 -1.37 2.43
CA LEU A 187 15.00 -1.29 2.30
C LEU A 187 14.54 -0.07 1.48
N GLU A 188 15.44 0.62 0.79
CA GLU A 188 15.15 1.87 0.06
C GLU A 188 14.12 1.63 -1.05
N THR A 189 14.21 0.47 -1.71
CA THR A 189 13.22 0.07 -2.74
C THR A 189 11.86 -0.16 -2.12
N PHE A 190 11.79 -0.76 -0.92
CA PHE A 190 10.54 -0.95 -0.19
C PHE A 190 9.92 0.40 0.18
N THR A 191 10.69 1.29 0.80
CA THR A 191 10.24 2.63 1.20
C THR A 191 9.72 3.43 0.00
N ARG A 192 10.41 3.40 -1.13
CA ARG A 192 9.96 4.06 -2.37
C ARG A 192 8.67 3.45 -2.91
N LEU A 193 8.54 2.13 -2.89
CA LEU A 193 7.30 1.46 -3.31
C LEU A 193 6.14 1.80 -2.38
N ARG A 194 6.38 1.91 -1.07
CA ARG A 194 5.38 2.33 -0.08
C ARG A 194 4.91 3.77 -0.31
N ALA A 195 5.83 4.72 -0.41
CA ALA A 195 5.49 6.11 -0.70
C ALA A 195 4.69 6.24 -2.01
N LYS A 196 5.11 5.51 -3.06
CA LYS A 196 4.38 5.49 -4.33
C LYS A 196 2.98 4.90 -4.19
N LEU A 197 2.82 3.81 -3.42
CA LEU A 197 1.54 3.16 -3.20
C LEU A 197 0.53 4.10 -2.54
N ASP A 198 0.97 4.80 -1.49
CA ASP A 198 0.13 5.74 -0.76
C ASP A 198 -0.31 6.90 -1.68
N GLY A 199 0.60 7.42 -2.51
CA GLY A 199 0.27 8.41 -3.53
C GLY A 199 -0.70 7.89 -4.61
N CYS A 200 -0.70 6.60 -4.92
CA CYS A 200 -1.64 6.01 -5.89
C CYS A 200 -3.08 5.93 -5.36
N LEU A 201 -3.32 6.18 -4.06
CA LEU A 201 -4.67 6.21 -3.48
C LEU A 201 -5.43 7.49 -3.81
N THR A 202 -4.79 8.47 -4.43
CA THR A 202 -5.43 9.74 -4.85
C THR A 202 -6.72 9.50 -5.63
N GLY A 203 -7.76 10.24 -5.25
CA GLY A 203 -9.09 10.17 -5.86
C GLY A 203 -9.96 9.00 -5.39
N SER A 204 -9.46 8.06 -4.59
CA SER A 204 -10.26 6.91 -4.10
C SER A 204 -11.48 7.34 -3.27
N ARG A 205 -11.38 8.41 -2.49
CA ARG A 205 -12.51 8.97 -1.73
C ARG A 205 -13.55 9.64 -2.65
N LEU A 206 -13.09 10.37 -3.67
CA LEU A 206 -13.99 10.96 -4.67
C LEU A 206 -14.76 9.88 -5.45
N ALA A 207 -14.10 8.78 -5.80
CA ALA A 207 -14.77 7.62 -6.41
C ALA A 207 -15.80 7.00 -5.47
N LYS A 208 -15.47 6.91 -4.17
CA LYS A 208 -16.43 6.46 -3.16
C LYS A 208 -17.66 7.36 -3.07
N ASP A 209 -17.47 8.68 -3.11
CA ASP A 209 -18.56 9.65 -3.05
C ASP A 209 -19.48 9.51 -4.27
N ARG A 210 -18.92 9.38 -5.48
CA ARG A 210 -19.71 9.12 -6.70
C ARG A 210 -20.46 7.79 -6.65
N ALA A 211 -19.82 6.72 -6.21
CA ALA A 211 -20.48 5.43 -6.03
C ALA A 211 -21.61 5.49 -5.00
N ALA A 212 -21.40 6.22 -3.90
CA ALA A 212 -22.44 6.43 -2.88
C ALA A 212 -23.61 7.26 -3.42
N GLU A 213 -23.34 8.32 -4.17
CA GLU A 213 -24.37 9.14 -4.81
C GLU A 213 -25.17 8.32 -5.85
N ALA A 214 -24.53 7.42 -6.59
CA ALA A 214 -25.24 6.54 -7.51
C ALA A 214 -26.25 5.64 -6.78
N LEU A 215 -25.92 5.15 -5.58
CA LEU A 215 -26.81 4.31 -4.78
C LEU A 215 -28.03 5.05 -4.24
N THR A 216 -27.96 6.37 -4.02
CA THR A 216 -29.13 7.14 -3.56
C THR A 216 -30.20 7.30 -4.64
N LYS A 217 -29.85 7.03 -5.91
CA LYS A 217 -30.74 7.13 -7.07
C LYS A 217 -31.41 5.79 -7.40
N VAL A 218 -31.07 4.71 -6.68
CA VAL A 218 -31.69 3.40 -6.84
C VAL A 218 -32.96 3.34 -5.99
N MET A 219 -34.12 3.20 -6.64
CA MET A 219 -35.37 2.92 -5.96
C MET A 219 -35.32 1.51 -5.36
N ILE A 220 -35.47 1.39 -4.05
CA ILE A 220 -35.69 0.10 -3.36
C ILE A 220 -37.21 -0.11 -3.27
N PRO A 221 -37.80 -1.12 -3.92
CA PRO A 221 -39.23 -1.40 -3.79
C PRO A 221 -39.59 -1.72 -2.33
N GLU A 222 -40.63 -1.08 -1.79
CA GLU A 222 -41.09 -1.31 -0.41
C GLU A 222 -41.70 -2.71 -0.21
N ALA A 223 -42.14 -3.36 -1.28
CA ALA A 223 -42.62 -4.74 -1.28
C ALA A 223 -41.70 -5.62 -2.13
N LEU A 224 -41.03 -6.57 -1.48
CA LEU A 224 -40.39 -7.68 -2.17
C LEU A 224 -41.47 -8.72 -2.43
N ASP A 225 -41.90 -8.86 -3.69
CA ASP A 225 -42.77 -9.97 -4.12
C ASP A 225 -41.97 -11.29 -4.02
N TYR A 226 -41.86 -11.83 -2.82
CA TYR A 226 -41.47 -13.21 -2.61
C TYR A 226 -42.70 -14.09 -2.84
N PRO A 227 -42.65 -15.10 -3.71
CA PRO A 227 -43.69 -16.12 -3.76
C PRO A 227 -43.72 -16.84 -2.41
N GLY A 228 -44.87 -16.76 -1.73
CA GLY A 228 -45.14 -17.45 -0.46
C GLY A 228 -45.34 -18.95 -0.60
#